data_AF-R4XDB9-F1
#
_entry.id   AF-R4XDB9-F1
#
_cell.length_a   1.000
_cell.length_b   1.000
_cell.length_c   1.000
_cell.angle_alpha   90.00
_cell.angle_beta   90.00
_cell.angle_gamma   90.00
#
_symmetry.space_group_name_H-M   'P 1'
#
loop_
_entity.id
_entity.type
_entity.pdbx_description
1 polymer ?
#
loop_
_entity_poly.entity_id
_entity_poly.type
_entity_poly.pdbx_seq_one_letter_code
_entity_poly.pdbx_strand_id
1 'polypeptide(L)'
;MTKEGLVSRAVYKGENETYIVIVESAQAVEDWKKDSSIPLTQVVGAFQVYVGQGAQGILDRPSKQQLENEFGTKNEDDIVKKIISEGKVETSKATSHKFTEQNQSNGSGGAGGR
;
A
#
# COMPACT_ATOMS: atom_id res chain seq x y z
N MET A 1 -9.17 22.55 2.89
CA MET A 1 -7.95 21.91 3.45
C MET A 1 -7.80 20.56 2.76
N THR A 2 -6.91 20.48 1.78
CA THR A 2 -6.63 19.28 0.99
C THR A 2 -6.20 18.16 1.93
N LYS A 3 -7.04 17.13 2.11
CA LYS A 3 -6.57 15.86 2.67
C LYS A 3 -5.56 15.31 1.66
N GLU A 4 -4.29 15.60 1.88
CA GLU A 4 -3.21 14.85 1.25
C GLU A 4 -3.55 13.37 1.46
N GLY A 5 -3.76 12.62 0.37
CA GLY A 5 -4.23 11.23 0.43
C GLY A 5 -3.16 10.34 1.05
N LEU A 6 -3.12 10.29 2.37
CA LEU A 6 -2.33 9.33 3.12
C LEU A 6 -2.95 7.95 2.88
N VAL A 7 -2.14 7.03 2.39
CA VAL A 7 -2.54 5.64 2.21
C VAL A 7 -1.81 4.83 3.27
N SER A 8 -2.59 4.21 4.15
CA SER A 8 -2.08 3.24 5.10
C SER A 8 -2.05 1.86 4.45
N ARG A 9 -0.93 1.15 4.60
CA ARG A 9 -0.74 -0.18 4.03
C ARG A 9 -0.04 -1.08 5.03
N ALA A 10 -0.52 -2.31 5.17
CA ALA A 10 0.14 -3.36 5.92
C ALA A 10 1.18 -4.02 5.02
N VAL A 11 2.44 -3.99 5.43
CA VAL A 11 3.58 -4.55 4.72
C VAL A 11 4.06 -5.80 5.45
N TYR A 12 4.03 -6.94 4.77
CA TYR A 12 4.56 -8.21 5.24
C TYR A 12 5.78 -8.59 4.41
N LYS A 13 6.93 -8.73 5.08
CA LYS A 13 8.15 -9.17 4.43
C LYS A 13 8.22 -10.70 4.52
N GLY A 14 7.90 -11.36 3.42
CA GLY A 14 8.05 -12.80 3.28
C GLY A 14 9.51 -13.22 3.11
N GLU A 15 9.71 -14.49 2.80
CA GLU A 15 11.02 -15.08 2.58
C GLU A 15 11.68 -14.49 1.32
N ASN A 16 10.92 -14.45 0.22
CA ASN A 16 11.45 -14.05 -1.09
C ASN A 16 10.86 -12.71 -1.56
N GLU A 17 9.61 -12.43 -1.21
CA GLU A 17 8.85 -11.28 -1.73
C GLU A 17 8.19 -10.47 -0.60
N THR A 18 7.83 -9.23 -0.91
CA THR A 18 7.11 -8.37 0.04
C THR A 18 5.65 -8.27 -0.38
N TYR A 19 4.76 -8.61 0.55
CA TYR A 19 3.32 -8.60 0.35
C TYR A 19 2.72 -7.39 1.05
N ILE A 20 1.78 -6.73 0.38
CA ILE A 20 1.22 -5.45 0.79
C ILE A 20 -0.29 -5.52 0.69
N VAL A 21 -0.98 -5.07 1.74
CA VAL A 21 -2.44 -4.93 1.76
C VAL A 21 -2.79 -3.50 2.11
N ILE A 22 -3.71 -2.89 1.37
CA ILE A 22 -4.17 -1.52 1.64
C ILE A 22 -5.20 -1.57 2.77
N VAL A 23 -4.96 -0.77 3.82
CA VAL A 23 -5.81 -0.69 5.00
C VAL A 23 -6.40 0.70 5.14
N GLU A 24 -7.55 0.79 5.79
CA GLU A 24 -8.21 2.06 6.08
C GLU A 24 -7.32 2.97 6.94
N SER A 25 -6.73 2.40 8.01
CA SER A 25 -5.79 3.11 8.88
C SER A 25 -4.99 2.16 9.76
N ALA A 26 -3.89 2.65 10.34
CA ALA A 26 -3.15 1.93 11.37
C ALA A 26 -4.01 1.64 12.60
N GLN A 27 -4.89 2.57 12.99
CA GLN A 27 -5.80 2.40 14.12
C GLN A 27 -6.77 1.23 13.90
N ALA A 28 -7.38 1.14 12.71
CA ALA A 28 -8.29 0.04 12.39
C ALA A 28 -7.62 -1.33 12.48
N VAL A 29 -6.35 -1.41 12.07
CA VAL A 29 -5.55 -2.63 12.22
C VAL A 29 -5.28 -2.96 13.69
N GLU A 30 -4.91 -1.97 14.51
CA GLU A 30 -4.70 -2.17 15.94
C GLU A 30 -5.96 -2.60 16.67
N ASP A 31 -7.11 -2.01 16.33
CA ASP A 31 -8.40 -2.35 16.93
C ASP A 31 -8.82 -3.76 16.52
N TRP A 32 -8.60 -4.16 15.27
CA TRP A 32 -8.83 -5.53 14.81
C TRP A 32 -7.91 -6.56 15.49
N LYS A 33 -6.65 -6.20 15.75
CA LYS A 33 -5.73 -7.06 16.52
C LYS A 33 -6.19 -7.27 17.96
N LYS A 34 -6.91 -6.29 18.55
CA LYS A 34 -7.50 -6.41 19.89
C LYS A 34 -8.84 -7.16 19.86
N ASP A 35 -9.64 -6.95 18.82
CA ASP A 35 -10.95 -7.57 18.63
C ASP A 35 -11.12 -8.11 17.21
N SER A 36 -10.88 -9.42 17.06
CA SER A 36 -11.03 -10.12 15.78
C SER A 36 -12.49 -10.39 15.40
N SER A 37 -13.48 -9.91 16.17
CA SER A 37 -14.91 -9.92 15.80
C SER A 37 -15.22 -8.83 14.76
N ILE A 38 -14.35 -7.83 14.63
CA ILE A 38 -14.48 -6.77 13.63
C ILE A 38 -14.28 -7.37 12.22
N PRO A 39 -15.22 -7.15 11.28
CA PRO A 39 -15.06 -7.63 9.92
C PRO A 39 -13.86 -6.96 9.24
N LEU A 40 -13.03 -7.75 8.55
CA LEU A 40 -11.89 -7.23 7.79
C LEU A 40 -12.32 -6.20 6.75
N THR A 41 -13.54 -6.27 6.23
CA THR A 41 -14.13 -5.30 5.30
C THR A 41 -14.17 -3.88 5.85
N GLN A 42 -14.10 -3.70 7.18
CA GLN A 42 -14.03 -2.40 7.82
C GLN A 42 -12.59 -1.95 8.12
N VAL A 43 -11.63 -2.85 7.94
CA VAL A 43 -10.21 -2.64 8.25
C VAL A 43 -9.40 -2.46 6.96
N VAL A 44 -9.71 -3.23 5.92
CA VAL A 44 -9.10 -3.12 4.60
C VAL A 44 -9.90 -2.20 3.69
N GLY A 45 -9.19 -1.38 2.91
CA GLY A 45 -9.83 -0.57 1.87
C GLY A 45 -10.15 -1.38 0.61
N ALA A 46 -9.43 -2.49 0.40
CA ALA A 46 -9.69 -3.47 -0.65
C ALA A 46 -9.20 -4.86 -0.23
N PHE A 47 -9.98 -5.91 -0.51
CA PHE A 47 -9.53 -7.31 -0.41
C PHE A 47 -8.64 -7.68 -1.58
N GLN A 48 -7.48 -7.05 -1.65
CA GLN A 48 -6.50 -7.33 -2.66
C GLN A 48 -5.12 -7.41 -2.00
N VAL A 49 -4.47 -8.55 -2.19
CA VAL A 49 -3.06 -8.71 -1.87
C VAL A 49 -2.25 -8.21 -3.05
N TYR A 50 -1.25 -7.38 -2.76
CA TYR A 50 -0.27 -6.91 -3.72
C TYR A 50 1.10 -7.47 -3.36
N VAL A 51 1.94 -7.67 -4.35
CA VAL A 51 3.36 -7.98 -4.19
C VAL A 51 4.16 -6.81 -4.76
N GLY A 52 5.20 -6.39 -4.04
CA GLY A 52 6.01 -5.24 -4.42
C GLY A 52 7.48 -5.47 -4.15
N GLN A 53 8.33 -4.94 -5.02
CA GLN A 53 9.77 -4.87 -4.79
C GLN A 53 10.10 -3.54 -4.10
N GLY A 54 10.07 -3.55 -2.76
CA GLY A 54 10.47 -2.41 -1.92
C GLY A 54 9.34 -1.40 -1.60
N ALA A 55 9.69 -0.36 -0.84
CA ALA A 55 8.74 0.58 -0.23
C ALA A 55 7.98 1.49 -1.23
N GLN A 56 8.42 1.56 -2.49
CA GLN A 56 7.88 2.48 -3.49
C GLN A 56 7.72 1.82 -4.89
N GLY A 57 7.88 0.49 -4.96
CA GLY A 57 7.87 -0.26 -6.21
C GLY A 57 6.47 -0.40 -6.83
N ILE A 58 6.43 -0.96 -8.04
CA ILE A 58 5.19 -1.34 -8.71
C ILE A 58 4.49 -2.40 -7.85
N LEU A 59 3.23 -2.14 -7.53
CA LEU A 59 2.36 -3.12 -6.87
C LEU A 59 1.76 -4.01 -7.95
N ASP A 60 2.12 -5.28 -7.95
CA ASP A 60 1.53 -6.29 -8.83
C ASP A 60 0.68 -7.27 -8.02
N ARG A 61 -0.10 -8.12 -8.70
CA ARG A 61 -0.86 -9.19 -8.06
C ARG A 61 0.00 -10.46 -8.01
N PRO A 62 0.21 -11.05 -6.82
CA PRO A 62 0.89 -12.33 -6.74
C PRO A 62 0.05 -13.42 -7.40
N SER A 63 0.72 -14.39 -8.01
CA SER A 63 0.08 -15.60 -8.51
C SER A 63 -0.35 -16.51 -7.35
N LYS A 64 -1.36 -17.37 -7.59
CA LYS A 64 -1.83 -18.33 -6.56
C LYS A 64 -0.72 -19.26 -6.05
N GLN A 65 0.24 -19.61 -6.92
CA GLN A 65 1.40 -20.41 -6.54
C GLN A 65 2.34 -19.66 -5.61
N GLN A 66 2.60 -18.37 -5.84
CA GLN A 66 3.40 -17.55 -4.93
C GLN A 66 2.75 -17.48 -3.56
N LEU A 67 1.43 -17.25 -3.52
CA LEU A 67 0.67 -17.22 -2.28
C LEU A 67 0.73 -18.56 -1.52
N GLU A 68 0.53 -19.68 -2.21
CA GLU A 68 0.59 -21.01 -1.61
C GLU A 68 1.99 -21.37 -1.12
N ASN A 69 3.04 -21.00 -1.85
CA ASN A 69 4.42 -21.25 -1.46
C ASN A 69 4.85 -20.43 -0.23
N GLU A 70 4.41 -19.18 -0.12
CA GLU A 70 4.78 -18.29 0.99
C GLU A 70 3.89 -18.51 2.22
N PHE A 71 2.58 -18.57 2.02
CA PHE A 71 1.61 -18.60 3.12
C PHE A 71 1.08 -20.00 3.43
N GLY A 72 1.38 -21.00 2.59
CA GLY A 72 0.82 -22.35 2.70
C GLY A 72 -0.66 -22.44 2.29
N THR A 73 -1.23 -21.36 1.75
CA THR A 73 -2.63 -21.27 1.34
C THR A 73 -2.78 -20.38 0.12
N LYS A 74 -3.83 -20.64 -0.68
CA LYS A 74 -4.25 -19.81 -1.82
C LYS A 74 -5.49 -18.97 -1.51
N ASN A 75 -5.98 -19.02 -0.26
CA ASN A 75 -7.12 -18.22 0.20
C ASN A 75 -6.67 -16.81 0.53
N GLU A 76 -7.09 -15.83 -0.27
CA GLU A 76 -6.72 -14.42 -0.07
C GLU A 76 -7.18 -13.89 1.29
N ASP A 77 -8.34 -14.30 1.80
CA ASP A 77 -8.84 -13.89 3.12
C ASP A 77 -7.90 -14.30 4.27
N ASP A 78 -7.39 -15.52 4.25
CA ASP A 78 -6.47 -16.03 5.28
C ASP A 78 -5.13 -15.29 5.21
N ILE A 79 -4.67 -15.00 3.99
CA ILE A 79 -3.43 -14.27 3.73
C ILE A 79 -3.56 -12.82 4.20
N VAL A 80 -4.67 -12.15 3.89
CA VAL A 80 -4.95 -10.78 4.35
C VAL A 80 -4.95 -10.71 5.88
N LYS A 81 -5.60 -11.66 6.57
CA LYS A 81 -5.54 -11.75 8.04
C LYS A 81 -4.11 -11.86 8.55
N LYS A 82 -3.31 -12.73 7.94
CA LYS A 82 -1.93 -12.95 8.34
C LYS A 82 -1.07 -11.69 8.12
N ILE A 83 -1.20 -11.04 6.97
CA ILE A 83 -0.49 -9.79 6.65
C ILE A 83 -0.87 -8.68 7.63
N ILE A 84 -2.15 -8.53 7.98
CA ILE A 84 -2.59 -7.50 8.93
C ILE A 84 -2.10 -7.82 10.34
N SER A 85 -2.14 -9.10 10.75
CA SER A 85 -1.74 -9.56 12.08
C SER A 85 -0.22 -9.46 12.31
N GLU A 86 0.57 -10.03 11.40
CA GLU A 86 2.03 -10.14 11.51
C GLU A 86 2.78 -9.00 10.81
N GLY A 87 2.15 -8.36 9.83
CA GLY A 87 2.76 -7.28 9.06
C GLY A 87 2.81 -5.95 9.83
N LYS A 88 3.60 -5.04 9.26
CA LYS A 88 3.84 -3.70 9.78
C LYS A 88 3.00 -2.70 9.01
N VAL A 89 2.19 -1.90 9.70
CA VAL A 89 1.44 -0.83 9.06
C VAL A 89 2.37 0.35 8.80
N GLU A 90 2.47 0.75 7.55
CA GLU A 90 3.19 1.93 7.11
C GLU A 90 2.20 2.91 6.49
N THR A 91 2.28 4.17 6.91
CA THR A 91 1.49 5.24 6.29
C THR A 91 2.41 6.00 5.36
N SER A 92 2.18 5.85 4.07
CA SER A 92 2.88 6.62 3.04
C SER A 92 1.96 7.73 2.56
N LYS A 93 2.52 8.92 2.30
CA LYS A 93 1.87 9.83 1.36
C LYS A 93 1.70 9.05 0.07
N ALA A 94 0.49 8.94 -0.48
CA ALA A 94 0.36 8.51 -1.86
C ALA A 94 1.18 9.51 -2.65
N THR A 95 2.39 9.13 -3.07
CA THR A 95 3.10 9.89 -4.06
C THR A 95 2.19 9.83 -5.24
N SER A 96 1.43 10.90 -5.46
CA SER A 96 0.86 11.19 -6.76
C SER A 96 2.03 11.02 -7.72
N HIS A 97 2.08 9.89 -8.40
CA HIS A 97 2.85 9.78 -9.61
C HIS A 97 2.29 10.93 -10.44
N LYS A 98 3.03 12.03 -10.49
CA LYS A 98 2.95 13.00 -11.55
C LYS A 98 3.42 12.29 -12.81
N PHE A 99 2.66 11.28 -13.24
CA PHE A 99 2.64 10.73 -14.57
C PHE A 99 1.50 11.45 -15.29
N THR A 100 1.70 12.75 -15.51
CA THR A 100 1.12 13.54 -16.60
C THR A 100 1.58 14.98 -16.35
N GLU A 101 2.36 15.44 -17.33
CA GLU A 101 2.62 16.81 -17.76
C GLU A 101 2.44 17.93 -16.73
N GLN A 102 3.52 18.71 -16.54
CA GLN A 102 3.58 20.00 -17.23
C GLN A 102 4.98 20.61 -17.10
N ASN A 103 5.61 20.71 -18.27
CA ASN A 103 6.66 21.64 -18.64
C ASN A 103 6.57 22.97 -17.85
N GLN A 104 7.37 23.14 -16.81
CA GLN A 104 7.73 24.47 -16.35
C GLN A 104 8.83 24.97 -17.29
N SER A 105 8.41 25.49 -18.45
CA SER A 105 9.22 26.43 -19.21
C SER A 105 9.71 27.49 -18.25
N ASN A 106 11.00 27.49 -17.95
CA ASN A 106 11.66 28.67 -17.43
C ASN A 106 11.77 29.68 -18.58
N GLY A 107 10.62 30.23 -18.98
CA GLY A 107 10.54 31.47 -19.72
C GLY A 107 10.79 32.60 -18.73
N SER A 108 12.02 32.73 -18.26
CA SER A 108 12.48 33.96 -17.61
C SER A 108 12.58 35.04 -18.68
N GLY A 109 11.44 35.69 -18.94
CA GLY A 109 11.42 37.01 -19.53
C GLY A 109 12.03 38.01 -18.55
N GLY A 110 13.00 38.79 -19.00
CA GLY A 110 13.46 39.97 -18.26
C GLY A 110 14.78 40.54 -18.74
N ALA A 111 14.70 41.77 -19.28
CA ALA A 111 15.76 42.74 -19.57
C ALA A 111 16.61 42.44 -20.83
N GLY A 112 16.51 43.17 -21.94
CA GLY A 112 16.05 44.55 -22.10
C GLY A 112 16.98 45.53 -21.38
N GLY A 113 18.14 45.85 -21.96
CA GLY A 113 18.93 46.99 -21.47
C GLY A 113 20.41 47.01 -21.84
N ARG A 114 20.69 47.68 -22.97
CA ARG A 114 21.96 48.30 -23.40
C ARG A 114 23.00 47.42 -24.09
#